data_AF-A0A836Q4J4-F1
#
_entry.id   AF-A0A836Q4J4-F1
#
_cell.length_a   1.000
_cell.length_b   1.000
_cell.length_c   1.000
_cell.angle_alpha   90.00
_cell.angle_beta   90.00
_cell.angle_gamma   90.00
#
_symmetry.space_group_name_H-M   'P 1'
#
loop_
_entity.id
_entity.type
_entity.pdbx_description
1 polymer ?
#
loop_
_entity_poly.entity_id
_entity_poly.type
_entity_poly.pdbx_seq_one_letter_code
_entity_poly.pdbx_strand_id
1 'polypeptide(L)'
;MLKLRLNFVLLATIAGLLAFPAQAAPLSTSEMVLLLREAKVVSPTSRLDVLHSDQEVTVITKRSAKMLDDDCKIKAVLMAKALMDAQPKQLASVKVIYTLDGDSSVSRVVVGAGDIHAFANGTITEKQLLASLDLTTESTEGADSDKTSVAPGPLKEKRMVLRSRIEALKQGGTGIKPFQKLFDEIEDLSKAGKAKEASALISELSSKISTQESLRDQAKRTSAGRGVKGQQGSTPVVAAGPQQGWKPGNNFNDANKQKMIQEKVACLRSHLQQMQNSGVSCGEFYSRISSAERQCSSSPEAAIASLTRIESEMRSMCPSKW
;
A
#
# COMPACT_ATOMS: atom_id res chain seq x y z
N MET A 1 -45.57 5.93 75.14
CA MET A 1 -44.62 4.82 74.89
C MET A 1 -44.59 4.52 73.40
N LEU A 2 -43.37 4.45 72.85
CA LEU A 2 -42.91 3.99 71.52
C LEU A 2 -43.96 3.78 70.40
N LYS A 3 -43.86 4.56 69.32
CA LYS A 3 -44.19 4.06 67.97
C LYS A 3 -43.05 4.35 66.99
N LEU A 4 -42.54 3.23 66.49
CA LEU A 4 -41.41 2.96 65.63
C LEU A 4 -41.37 3.86 64.38
N ARG A 5 -40.23 4.49 64.12
CA ARG A 5 -39.98 5.24 62.88
C ARG A 5 -39.76 4.26 61.73
N LEU A 6 -40.52 4.48 60.66
CA LEU A 6 -40.52 3.71 59.42
C LEU A 6 -39.32 4.12 58.56
N ASN A 7 -38.34 3.22 58.41
CA ASN A 7 -37.20 3.39 57.51
C ASN A 7 -37.67 3.26 56.05
N PHE A 8 -37.66 4.37 55.32
CA PHE A 8 -37.75 4.37 53.85
C PHE A 8 -36.34 4.16 53.28
N VAL A 9 -36.00 2.92 52.95
CA VAL A 9 -34.80 2.59 52.18
C VAL A 9 -35.14 2.77 50.70
N LEU A 10 -34.76 3.91 50.13
CA LEU A 10 -34.83 4.16 48.70
C LEU A 10 -33.59 3.51 48.04
N LEU A 11 -33.80 2.36 47.40
CA LEU A 11 -32.81 1.66 46.59
C LEU A 11 -32.67 2.40 45.24
N ALA A 12 -31.63 3.24 45.09
CA ALA A 12 -31.27 3.84 43.81
C ALA A 12 -30.23 2.95 43.10
N THR A 13 -30.70 2.02 42.27
CA THR A 13 -29.86 1.27 41.32
C THR A 13 -29.37 2.19 40.21
N ILE A 14 -28.15 2.68 40.34
CA ILE A 14 -27.41 3.38 39.28
C ILE A 14 -26.94 2.30 38.30
N ALA A 15 -27.68 2.11 37.21
CA ALA A 15 -27.25 1.32 36.06
C ALA A 15 -26.15 2.11 35.32
N GLY A 16 -24.89 1.87 35.69
CA GLY A 16 -23.73 2.38 34.97
C GLY A 16 -23.63 1.71 33.61
N LEU A 17 -24.07 2.40 32.56
CA LEU A 17 -23.69 2.09 31.18
C LEU A 17 -22.17 2.25 31.07
N LEU A 18 -21.43 1.14 31.11
CA LEU A 18 -20.04 1.08 30.69
C LEU A 18 -19.99 1.32 29.18
N ALA A 19 -19.84 2.59 28.79
CA ALA A 19 -19.46 2.96 27.45
C ALA A 19 -18.03 2.47 27.21
N PHE A 20 -17.89 1.28 26.64
CA PHE A 20 -16.60 0.83 26.11
C PHE A 20 -16.16 1.85 25.04
N PRO A 21 -14.98 2.48 25.17
CA PRO A 21 -14.48 3.34 24.12
C PRO A 21 -14.28 2.48 22.88
N ALA A 22 -15.07 2.73 21.84
CA ALA A 22 -14.88 2.13 20.53
C ALA A 22 -13.47 2.50 20.05
N GLN A 23 -12.52 1.57 20.17
CA GLN A 23 -11.20 1.73 19.57
C GLN A 23 -11.42 1.77 18.05
N ALA A 24 -11.29 2.97 17.49
CA ALA A 24 -11.22 3.17 16.05
C ALA A 24 -10.10 2.27 15.51
N ALA A 25 -10.45 1.42 14.54
CA ALA A 25 -9.49 0.52 13.93
C ALA A 25 -8.33 1.33 13.33
N PRO A 26 -7.09 0.82 13.39
CA PRO A 26 -5.96 1.48 12.73
C PRO A 26 -6.23 1.58 11.23
N LEU A 27 -6.02 2.77 10.66
CA LEU A 27 -6.16 3.05 9.24
C LEU A 27 -5.16 2.19 8.46
N SER A 28 -5.62 1.66 7.34
CA SER A 28 -4.75 1.01 6.36
C SER A 28 -3.89 2.03 5.63
N THR A 29 -2.74 1.59 5.12
CA THR A 29 -1.84 2.44 4.31
C THR A 29 -2.54 3.01 3.08
N SER A 30 -3.44 2.26 2.45
CA SER A 30 -4.26 2.74 1.32
C SER A 30 -5.20 3.87 1.71
N GLU A 31 -5.82 3.81 2.89
CA GLU A 31 -6.71 4.86 3.38
C GLU A 31 -5.91 6.13 3.73
N MET A 32 -4.72 5.99 4.29
CA MET A 32 -3.82 7.13 4.55
C MET A 32 -3.41 7.85 3.25
N VAL A 33 -3.13 7.12 2.17
CA VAL A 33 -2.85 7.72 0.85
C VAL A 33 -4.04 8.50 0.33
N LEU A 34 -5.27 7.97 0.45
CA LEU A 34 -6.49 8.65 0.04
C LEU A 34 -6.70 9.93 0.86
N LEU A 35 -6.51 9.85 2.18
CA LEU A 35 -6.64 10.97 3.08
C LEU A 35 -5.67 12.11 2.74
N LEU A 36 -4.40 11.78 2.47
CA LEU A 36 -3.41 12.78 2.06
C LEU A 36 -3.74 13.43 0.71
N ARG A 37 -4.39 12.69 -0.21
CA ARG A 37 -4.87 13.23 -1.49
C ARG A 37 -6.11 14.11 -1.32
N GLU A 38 -7.03 13.72 -0.44
CA GLU A 38 -8.24 14.49 -0.12
C GLU A 38 -7.89 15.80 0.60
N ALA A 39 -6.87 15.78 1.46
CA ALA A 39 -6.32 16.97 2.11
C ALA A 39 -5.62 17.94 1.13
N LYS A 40 -5.48 17.58 -0.16
CA LYS A 40 -4.85 18.39 -1.22
C LYS A 40 -3.41 18.85 -0.93
N VAL A 41 -2.72 18.18 0.00
CA VAL A 41 -1.33 18.50 0.35
C VAL A 41 -0.35 18.01 -0.71
N VAL A 42 -0.72 16.95 -1.42
CA VAL A 42 0.06 16.33 -2.50
C VAL A 42 -0.70 16.42 -3.82
N SER A 43 0.01 16.68 -4.92
CA SER A 43 -0.61 16.73 -6.24
C SER A 43 -1.23 15.37 -6.60
N PRO A 44 -2.44 15.33 -7.18
CA PRO A 44 -3.12 14.06 -7.47
C PRO A 44 -2.36 13.21 -8.50
N THR A 45 -1.51 13.84 -9.31
CA THR A 45 -0.69 13.20 -10.34
C THR A 45 0.69 12.76 -9.85
N SER A 46 1.13 13.22 -8.68
CA SER A 46 2.44 12.80 -8.14
C SER A 46 2.36 11.44 -7.46
N ARG A 47 3.48 10.71 -7.52
CA ARG A 47 3.64 9.46 -6.76
C ARG A 47 3.71 9.77 -5.28
N LEU A 48 2.94 9.01 -4.51
CA LEU A 48 2.82 9.13 -3.06
C LEU A 48 2.76 7.71 -2.51
N ASP A 49 3.77 7.34 -1.73
CA ASP A 49 3.83 6.06 -1.05
C ASP A 49 3.80 6.31 0.46
N VAL A 50 3.00 5.53 1.18
CA VAL A 50 2.86 5.64 2.64
C VAL A 50 3.16 4.29 3.26
N LEU A 51 4.04 4.30 4.26
CA LEU A 51 4.38 3.17 5.09
C LEU A 51 3.94 3.46 6.52
N HIS A 52 3.31 2.49 7.16
CA HIS A 52 2.88 2.60 8.54
C HIS A 52 3.62 1.54 9.37
N SER A 53 4.37 1.99 10.38
CA SER A 53 5.16 1.14 11.28
C SER A 53 4.86 1.51 12.73
N ASP A 54 3.99 0.74 13.38
CA ASP A 54 3.54 0.91 14.77
C ASP A 54 3.02 2.31 15.10
N GLN A 55 3.90 3.22 15.54
CA GLN A 55 3.58 4.60 15.91
C GLN A 55 4.24 5.65 15.00
N GLU A 56 4.94 5.22 13.96
CA GLU A 56 5.57 6.08 12.97
C GLU A 56 4.96 5.83 11.59
N VAL A 57 4.61 6.91 10.89
CA VAL A 57 4.21 6.84 9.47
C VAL A 57 5.29 7.49 8.64
N THR A 58 5.79 6.76 7.63
CA THR A 58 6.72 7.28 6.64
C THR A 58 5.98 7.59 5.34
N VAL A 59 5.99 8.86 4.93
CA VAL A 59 5.41 9.34 3.67
C VAL A 59 6.53 9.64 2.70
N ILE A 60 6.44 9.12 1.48
CA ILE A 60 7.44 9.32 0.44
C ILE A 60 6.76 10.02 -0.73
N THR A 61 7.32 11.17 -1.08
CA THR A 61 6.77 12.03 -2.12
C THR A 61 7.88 12.65 -2.95
N LYS A 62 7.54 13.06 -4.16
CA LYS A 62 8.45 13.80 -5.02
C LYS A 62 8.59 15.25 -4.56
N ARG A 63 9.84 15.75 -4.49
CA ARG A 63 10.17 17.18 -4.37
C ARG A 63 10.02 17.85 -5.73
N SER A 64 9.36 18.99 -5.80
CA SER A 64 9.41 19.80 -7.01
C SER A 64 10.66 20.67 -7.00
N ALA A 65 11.27 20.88 -8.17
CA ALA A 65 12.50 21.69 -8.30
C ALA A 65 12.33 23.16 -7.89
N LYS A 66 11.08 23.64 -7.75
CA LYS A 66 10.74 25.00 -7.32
C LYS A 66 10.50 25.13 -5.82
N MET A 67 10.54 24.01 -5.07
CA MET A 67 10.18 23.97 -3.65
C MET A 67 11.38 24.34 -2.79
N LEU A 68 11.22 25.39 -1.99
CA LEU A 68 12.21 25.79 -0.99
C LEU A 68 12.18 24.83 0.20
N ASP A 69 13.19 24.92 1.06
CA ASP A 69 13.27 24.06 2.26
C ASP A 69 12.12 24.32 3.23
N ASP A 70 11.73 25.59 3.39
CA ASP A 70 10.57 25.97 4.21
C ASP A 70 9.27 25.39 3.63
N ASP A 71 9.10 25.42 2.30
CA ASP A 71 7.95 24.79 1.64
C ASP A 71 7.92 23.27 1.90
N CYS A 72 9.09 22.61 1.92
CA CYS A 72 9.17 21.19 2.26
C CYS A 72 8.71 20.95 3.70
N LYS A 73 9.20 21.75 4.65
CA LYS A 73 8.80 21.64 6.06
C LYS A 73 7.30 21.90 6.24
N ILE A 74 6.76 22.95 5.61
CA ILE A 74 5.33 23.27 5.64
C ILE A 74 4.51 22.10 5.10
N LYS A 75 4.87 21.55 3.94
CA LYS A 75 4.15 20.39 3.38
C LYS A 75 4.25 19.18 4.30
N ALA A 76 5.40 18.92 4.92
CA ALA A 76 5.55 17.82 5.85
C ALA A 76 4.63 17.98 7.07
N VAL A 77 4.54 19.19 7.63
CA VAL A 77 3.63 19.53 8.73
C VAL A 77 2.17 19.33 8.32
N LEU A 78 1.78 19.77 7.12
CA LEU A 78 0.41 19.59 6.62
C LEU A 78 0.05 18.11 6.44
N MET A 79 0.97 17.29 5.93
CA MET A 79 0.76 15.83 5.81
C MET A 79 0.66 15.19 7.20
N ALA A 80 1.56 15.55 8.11
CA ALA A 80 1.58 15.03 9.47
C ALA A 80 0.29 15.38 10.21
N LYS A 81 -0.16 16.64 10.12
CA LYS A 81 -1.43 17.09 10.69
C LYS A 81 -2.61 16.29 10.15
N ALA A 82 -2.72 16.12 8.83
CA ALA A 82 -3.83 15.37 8.24
C ALA A 82 -3.89 13.92 8.76
N LEU A 83 -2.73 13.26 8.88
CA LEU A 83 -2.64 11.90 9.42
C LEU A 83 -2.93 11.83 10.92
N MET A 84 -2.41 12.77 11.71
CA MET A 84 -2.61 12.82 13.16
C MET A 84 -4.03 13.23 13.54
N ASP A 85 -4.68 14.10 12.79
CA ASP A 85 -6.10 14.44 12.97
C ASP A 85 -6.99 13.21 12.73
N ALA A 86 -6.61 12.36 11.77
CA ALA A 86 -7.30 11.11 11.48
C ALA A 86 -7.05 10.02 12.54
N GLN A 87 -5.88 10.04 13.21
CA GLN A 87 -5.47 9.06 14.22
C GLN A 87 -4.78 9.68 15.46
N PRO A 88 -5.51 10.47 16.27
CA PRO A 88 -4.93 11.34 17.30
C PRO A 88 -4.30 10.63 18.52
N LYS A 89 -4.24 9.30 18.51
CA LYS A 89 -3.68 8.49 19.62
C LYS A 89 -2.79 7.33 19.16
N GLN A 90 -2.59 7.18 17.85
CA GLN A 90 -1.84 6.05 17.30
C GLN A 90 -0.48 6.47 16.72
N LEU A 91 -0.32 7.75 16.36
CA LEU A 91 0.89 8.25 15.73
C LEU A 91 1.70 9.12 16.71
N ALA A 92 2.94 8.72 16.96
CA ALA A 92 3.91 9.50 17.71
C ALA A 92 4.67 10.48 16.80
N SER A 93 4.99 10.05 15.58
CA SER A 93 5.73 10.84 14.59
C SER A 93 5.34 10.51 13.15
N VAL A 94 5.54 11.49 12.27
CA VAL A 94 5.41 11.32 10.81
C VAL A 94 6.71 11.74 10.16
N LYS A 95 7.32 10.82 9.40
CA LYS A 95 8.56 11.01 8.65
C LYS A 95 8.22 11.25 7.18
N VAL A 96 8.59 12.40 6.64
CA VAL A 96 8.35 12.75 5.24
C VAL A 96 9.68 12.74 4.50
N ILE A 97 9.74 11.96 3.42
CA ILE A 97 10.92 11.79 2.58
C ILE A 97 10.61 12.39 1.20
N TYR A 98 11.43 13.36 0.81
CA TYR A 98 11.36 14.07 -0.44
C TYR A 98 12.41 13.54 -1.42
N THR A 99 11.96 13.15 -2.61
CA THR A 99 12.83 12.61 -3.66
C THR A 99 12.85 13.56 -4.86
N LEU A 100 14.02 13.95 -5.37
CA LEU A 100 14.13 14.78 -6.56
C LEU A 100 14.42 13.92 -7.79
N ASP A 101 13.73 14.16 -8.91
CA ASP A 101 13.98 13.39 -10.14
C ASP A 101 15.35 13.74 -10.72
N GLY A 102 16.20 12.72 -10.92
CA GLY A 102 17.52 12.87 -11.51
C GLY A 102 18.61 13.30 -10.54
N ASP A 103 18.28 13.51 -9.27
CA ASP A 103 19.24 13.72 -8.19
C ASP A 103 19.15 12.54 -7.21
N SER A 104 20.30 12.14 -6.69
CA SER A 104 20.45 11.09 -5.69
C SER A 104 20.39 11.63 -4.26
N SER A 105 20.22 12.95 -4.10
CA SER A 105 19.94 13.58 -2.83
C SER A 105 18.52 13.28 -2.34
N VAL A 106 18.40 13.01 -1.04
CA VAL A 106 17.11 12.78 -0.38
C VAL A 106 17.00 13.75 0.78
N SER A 107 15.90 14.49 0.84
CA SER A 107 15.62 15.37 1.98
C SER A 107 14.58 14.72 2.90
N ARG A 108 14.86 14.68 4.20
CA ARG A 108 14.00 14.09 5.22
C ARG A 108 13.54 15.15 6.21
N VAL A 109 12.26 15.11 6.57
CA VAL A 109 11.69 15.88 7.68
C VAL A 109 10.98 14.89 8.61
N VAL A 110 11.18 15.03 9.92
CA VAL A 110 10.44 14.27 10.93
C VAL A 110 9.60 15.24 11.72
N VAL A 111 8.31 14.97 11.84
CA VAL A 111 7.34 15.81 12.54
C VAL A 111 6.76 15.03 13.70
N GLY A 112 6.95 15.52 14.93
CA GLY A 112 6.39 14.91 16.13
C GLY A 112 4.94 15.30 16.36
N ALA A 113 4.15 14.40 16.97
CA ALA A 113 2.78 14.71 17.37
C ALA A 113 2.72 15.84 18.40
N GLY A 114 3.70 15.89 19.31
CA GLY A 114 3.83 16.96 20.29
C GLY A 114 3.94 18.35 19.66
N ASP A 115 4.69 18.48 18.57
CA ASP A 115 4.90 19.75 17.87
C ASP A 115 3.61 20.24 17.19
N ILE A 116 2.88 19.32 16.55
CA ILE A 116 1.57 19.61 15.95
C ILE A 116 0.55 20.04 17.00
N HIS A 117 0.52 19.37 18.16
CA HIS A 117 -0.37 19.74 19.25
C HIS A 117 0.00 21.07 19.89
N ALA A 118 1.31 21.33 20.11
CA ALA A 118 1.77 22.61 20.64
C ALA A 118 1.42 23.78 19.71
N PHE A 119 1.54 23.58 18.40
CA PHE A 119 1.14 24.58 17.40
C PHE A 119 -0.39 24.75 17.35
N ALA A 120 -1.16 23.66 17.35
CA ALA A 120 -2.63 23.71 17.35
C ALA A 120 -3.20 24.42 18.58
N ASN A 121 -2.53 24.29 19.74
CA ASN A 121 -2.90 24.97 20.98
C ASN A 121 -2.38 26.42 21.04
N GLY A 122 -1.68 26.91 20.02
CA GLY A 122 -1.10 28.25 19.98
C GLY A 122 0.06 28.47 20.96
N THR A 123 0.64 27.39 21.50
CA THR A 123 1.78 27.48 22.44
C THR A 123 3.07 27.87 21.74
N ILE A 124 3.22 27.46 20.47
CA ILE A 124 4.33 27.84 19.61
C ILE A 124 3.80 28.54 18.35
N THR A 125 4.57 29.52 17.84
CA THR A 125 4.25 30.23 16.60
C THR A 125 4.70 29.44 15.37
N GLU A 126 4.16 29.78 14.20
CA GLU A 126 4.52 29.13 12.92
C GLU A 126 6.03 29.15 12.67
N LYS A 127 6.67 30.30 12.90
CA LYS A 127 8.12 30.45 12.73
C LYS A 127 8.92 29.55 13.69
N GLN A 128 8.44 29.36 14.91
CA GLN A 128 9.09 28.50 15.90
C GLN A 128 8.94 27.02 15.51
N LEU A 129 7.77 26.61 15.02
CA LEU A 129 7.55 25.25 14.52
C LEU A 129 8.44 24.94 13.31
N LEU A 130 8.51 25.84 12.32
CA LEU A 130 9.35 25.61 11.15
C LEU A 130 10.86 25.63 11.49
N ALA A 131 11.24 26.42 12.50
CA ALA A 131 12.62 26.45 13.01
C ALA A 131 12.98 25.19 13.82
N SER A 132 12.01 24.55 14.49
CA SER A 132 12.27 23.31 15.24
C SER A 132 12.35 22.06 14.36
N LEU A 133 11.90 22.15 13.11
CA LEU A 133 11.96 21.05 12.16
C LEU A 133 13.28 21.09 11.38
N ASP A 134 14.01 19.99 11.42
CA ASP A 134 15.22 19.82 10.62
C ASP A 134 14.90 19.18 9.27
N LEU A 135 15.43 19.80 8.20
CA LEU A 135 15.45 19.20 6.87
C LEU A 135 16.84 18.61 6.64
N THR A 136 16.99 17.32 6.93
CA THR A 136 18.26 16.64 6.68
C THR A 136 18.31 16.23 5.21
N THR A 137 19.19 16.87 4.44
CA THR A 137 19.48 16.45 3.06
C THR A 137 20.73 15.58 3.06
N GLU A 138 20.56 14.30 2.76
CA GLU A 138 21.66 13.35 2.64
C GLU A 138 22.08 13.28 1.16
N SER A 139 23.26 13.83 0.85
CA SER A 139 23.93 13.70 -0.46
C SER A 139 24.72 12.40 -0.53
N THR A 140 24.69 11.74 -1.68
CA THR A 140 25.23 10.39 -1.96
C THR A 140 26.74 10.24 -1.98
N GLU A 141 27.52 11.21 -1.49
CA GLU A 141 28.98 11.20 -1.59
C GLU A 141 29.73 10.89 -0.29
N GLY A 142 29.05 10.66 0.84
CA GLY A 142 29.79 10.24 2.03
C GLY A 142 28.93 9.89 3.24
N ALA A 143 29.50 8.97 4.02
CA ALA A 143 29.14 8.59 5.40
C ALA A 143 28.01 7.55 5.58
N ASP A 144 28.50 6.33 5.73
CA ASP A 144 28.28 5.40 6.85
C ASP A 144 27.50 5.89 8.09
N SER A 145 26.97 4.92 8.83
CA SER A 145 26.31 4.98 10.14
C SER A 145 24.81 5.26 10.21
N ASP A 146 24.01 4.38 9.60
CA ASP A 146 22.85 3.90 10.35
C ASP A 146 22.49 2.48 9.94
N LYS A 147 22.08 1.63 10.89
CA LYS A 147 21.84 0.17 10.67
C LYS A 147 20.60 -0.13 9.80
N THR A 148 20.08 0.89 9.13
CA THR A 148 18.98 0.89 8.17
C THR A 148 19.43 1.45 6.80
N SER A 149 20.70 1.81 6.66
CA SER A 149 21.27 2.48 5.49
C SER A 149 21.47 1.50 4.33
N VAL A 150 20.71 1.72 3.28
CA VAL A 150 20.86 1.09 1.97
C VAL A 150 22.07 1.69 1.27
N ALA A 151 22.90 0.86 0.62
CA ALA A 151 24.12 1.34 -0.02
C ALA A 151 23.80 2.41 -1.08
N PRO A 152 24.66 3.44 -1.25
CA PRO A 152 24.47 4.43 -2.31
C PRO A 152 24.42 3.74 -3.68
N GLY A 153 23.51 4.19 -4.55
CA GLY A 153 23.32 3.60 -5.89
C GLY A 153 21.92 3.84 -6.45
N PRO A 154 21.64 3.41 -7.69
CA PRO A 154 20.36 3.62 -8.36
C PRO A 154 19.18 3.16 -7.52
N LEU A 155 18.07 3.92 -7.58
CA LEU A 155 16.79 3.58 -6.95
C LEU A 155 16.89 3.39 -5.43
N LYS A 156 17.82 4.08 -4.77
CA LYS A 156 18.08 4.00 -3.31
C LYS A 156 16.79 4.15 -2.50
N GLU A 157 15.90 5.04 -2.91
CA GLU A 157 14.65 5.34 -2.21
C GLU A 157 13.74 4.11 -2.15
N LYS A 158 13.56 3.47 -3.30
CA LYS A 158 12.78 2.23 -3.40
C LYS A 158 13.43 1.11 -2.61
N ARG A 159 14.76 1.05 -2.63
CA ARG A 159 15.52 0.07 -1.84
C ARG A 159 15.36 0.34 -0.33
N MET A 160 15.39 1.58 0.13
CA MET A 160 15.13 1.94 1.53
C MET A 160 13.72 1.53 1.97
N VAL A 161 12.71 1.77 1.12
CA VAL A 161 11.32 1.31 1.34
C VAL A 161 11.26 -0.19 1.53
N LEU A 162 11.87 -0.94 0.61
CA LEU A 162 11.88 -2.40 0.67
C LEU A 162 12.58 -2.91 1.92
N ARG A 163 13.72 -2.32 2.29
CA ARG A 163 14.44 -2.67 3.52
C ARG A 163 13.57 -2.46 4.76
N SER A 164 12.88 -1.31 4.84
CA SER A 164 11.97 -1.00 5.94
C SER A 164 10.81 -1.99 6.02
N ARG A 165 10.19 -2.34 4.89
CA ARG A 165 9.08 -3.31 4.85
C ARG A 165 9.53 -4.72 5.23
N ILE A 166 10.72 -5.13 4.79
CA ILE A 166 11.33 -6.40 5.20
C ILE A 166 11.55 -6.44 6.71
N GLU A 167 12.06 -5.37 7.32
CA GLU A 167 12.26 -5.32 8.77
C GLU A 167 10.93 -5.36 9.53
N ALA A 168 9.89 -4.68 9.05
CA ALA A 168 8.55 -4.74 9.63
C ALA A 168 7.91 -6.14 9.54
N LEU A 169 8.18 -6.91 8.46
CA LEU A 169 7.77 -8.31 8.36
C LEU A 169 8.50 -9.19 9.39
N LYS A 170 9.80 -8.95 9.60
CA LYS A 170 10.62 -9.66 10.59
C LYS A 170 10.14 -9.40 12.02
N GLN A 171 9.88 -8.14 12.36
CA GLN A 171 9.30 -7.76 13.67
C GLN A 171 7.94 -8.42 13.89
N GLY A 172 7.14 -8.56 12.82
CA GLY A 172 5.89 -9.30 12.82
C GLY A 172 6.03 -10.83 12.87
N GLY A 173 7.23 -11.38 13.12
CA GLY A 173 7.49 -12.82 13.23
C GLY A 173 7.42 -13.60 11.91
N THR A 174 7.41 -12.90 10.77
CA THR A 174 7.39 -13.55 9.45
C THR A 174 8.81 -13.94 9.04
N GLY A 175 8.97 -15.11 8.43
CA GLY A 175 10.27 -15.55 7.90
C GLY A 175 10.71 -14.68 6.71
N ILE A 176 11.73 -13.85 6.90
CA ILE A 176 12.16 -12.86 5.87
C ILE A 176 13.29 -13.32 4.95
N LYS A 177 13.90 -14.49 5.17
CA LYS A 177 15.08 -14.95 4.41
C LYS A 177 14.91 -14.87 2.88
N PRO A 178 13.75 -15.21 2.27
CA PRO A 178 13.57 -15.08 0.82
C PRO A 178 13.58 -13.63 0.34
N PHE A 179 12.97 -12.72 1.10
CA PHE A 179 12.92 -11.29 0.77
C PHE A 179 14.29 -10.64 0.94
N GLN A 180 15.04 -11.05 1.96
CA GLN A 180 16.38 -10.53 2.21
C GLN A 180 17.37 -10.93 1.11
N LYS A 181 17.32 -12.18 0.63
CA LYS A 181 18.14 -12.60 -0.52
C LYS A 181 17.88 -11.76 -1.78
N LEU A 182 16.61 -11.53 -2.10
CA LEU A 182 16.24 -10.67 -3.25
C LEU A 182 16.68 -9.23 -3.03
N PHE A 183 16.61 -8.74 -1.79
CA PHE A 183 17.11 -7.42 -1.45
C PHE A 183 18.62 -7.30 -1.62
N ASP A 184 19.38 -8.29 -1.17
CA ASP A 184 20.84 -8.33 -1.32
C ASP A 184 21.25 -8.35 -2.80
N GLU A 185 20.53 -9.10 -3.65
CA GLU A 185 20.74 -9.09 -5.11
C GLU A 185 20.45 -7.72 -5.73
N ILE A 186 19.41 -7.04 -5.26
CA ILE A 186 19.12 -5.65 -5.67
C ILE A 186 20.26 -4.72 -5.24
N GLU A 187 20.83 -4.87 -4.04
CA GLU A 187 21.98 -4.09 -3.59
C GLU A 187 23.19 -4.30 -4.49
N ASP A 188 23.47 -5.55 -4.88
CA ASP A 188 24.60 -5.88 -5.73
C ASP A 188 24.42 -5.33 -7.16
N LEU A 189 23.22 -5.42 -7.72
CA LEU A 189 22.90 -4.80 -9.02
C LEU A 189 22.98 -3.27 -8.97
N SER A 190 22.55 -2.67 -7.87
CA SER A 190 22.68 -1.23 -7.67
C SER A 190 24.14 -0.79 -7.54
N LYS A 191 24.99 -1.54 -6.84
CA LYS A 191 26.45 -1.29 -6.80
C LYS A 191 27.09 -1.45 -8.19
N ALA A 192 26.60 -2.39 -8.99
CA ALA A 192 27.05 -2.62 -10.37
C ALA A 192 26.49 -1.60 -11.39
N GLY A 193 25.70 -0.60 -10.97
CA GLY A 193 25.12 0.41 -11.86
C GLY A 193 24.01 -0.12 -12.79
N LYS A 194 23.52 -1.34 -12.57
CA LYS A 194 22.50 -1.99 -13.42
C LYS A 194 21.08 -1.59 -13.04
N ALA A 195 20.78 -0.30 -13.18
CA ALA A 195 19.53 0.30 -12.69
C ALA A 195 18.25 -0.35 -13.25
N LYS A 196 18.25 -0.80 -14.51
CA LYS A 196 17.07 -1.41 -15.16
C LYS A 196 16.74 -2.78 -14.56
N GLU A 197 17.75 -3.61 -14.34
CA GLU A 197 17.62 -4.94 -13.72
C GLU A 197 17.20 -4.79 -12.25
N ALA A 198 17.86 -3.89 -11.52
CA ALA A 198 17.49 -3.55 -10.15
C ALA A 198 16.03 -3.06 -10.05
N SER A 199 15.55 -2.24 -10.99
CA SER A 199 14.15 -1.78 -10.99
C SER A 199 13.13 -2.90 -11.17
N ALA A 200 13.46 -3.91 -11.98
CA ALA A 200 12.58 -5.05 -12.21
C ALA A 200 12.45 -5.90 -10.93
N LEU A 201 13.58 -6.22 -10.30
CA LEU A 201 13.61 -6.95 -9.03
C LEU A 201 12.97 -6.17 -7.88
N ILE A 202 13.16 -4.85 -7.82
CA ILE A 202 12.48 -3.97 -6.86
C ILE A 202 10.95 -4.09 -6.99
N SER A 203 10.44 -4.11 -8.22
CA SER A 203 8.99 -4.21 -8.48
C SER A 203 8.46 -5.58 -8.08
N GLU A 204 9.21 -6.64 -8.40
CA GLU A 204 8.88 -8.01 -8.00
C GLU A 204 8.88 -8.18 -6.48
N LEU A 205 9.94 -7.73 -5.81
CA LEU A 205 10.08 -7.82 -4.36
C LEU A 205 8.97 -7.01 -3.66
N SER A 206 8.66 -5.81 -4.15
CA SER A 206 7.55 -5.00 -3.64
C SER A 206 6.22 -5.75 -3.72
N SER A 207 5.94 -6.40 -4.85
CA SER A 207 4.72 -7.19 -5.04
C SER A 207 4.64 -8.35 -4.05
N LYS A 208 5.72 -9.14 -3.91
CA LYS A 208 5.77 -10.28 -2.98
C LYS A 208 5.58 -9.85 -1.53
N ILE A 209 6.20 -8.75 -1.11
CA ILE A 209 6.04 -8.18 0.23
C ILE A 209 4.60 -7.73 0.44
N SER A 210 3.98 -7.03 -0.54
CA SER A 210 2.58 -6.59 -0.45
C SER A 210 1.62 -7.77 -0.28
N THR A 211 1.83 -8.86 -1.01
CA THR A 211 1.03 -10.09 -0.84
C THR A 211 1.18 -10.65 0.57
N GLN A 212 2.41 -10.71 1.09
CA GLN A 212 2.67 -11.24 2.44
C GLN A 212 2.06 -10.36 3.53
N GLU A 213 2.13 -9.04 3.40
CA GLU A 213 1.49 -8.07 4.30
C GLU A 213 -0.03 -8.26 4.31
N SER A 214 -0.64 -8.40 3.13
CA SER A 214 -2.09 -8.65 2.99
C SER A 214 -2.52 -9.95 3.67
N LEU A 215 -1.77 -11.04 3.47
CA LEU A 215 -2.04 -12.33 4.12
C LEU A 215 -1.91 -12.22 5.65
N ARG A 216 -0.90 -11.52 6.14
CA ARG A 216 -0.70 -11.27 7.58
C ARG A 216 -1.88 -10.49 8.16
N ASP A 217 -2.35 -9.47 7.46
CA ASP A 217 -3.48 -8.66 7.92
C ASP A 217 -4.80 -9.43 7.88
N GLN A 218 -4.99 -10.28 6.88
CA GLN A 218 -6.13 -11.21 6.84
C GLN A 218 -6.09 -12.19 8.01
N ALA A 219 -4.92 -12.79 8.28
CA ALA A 219 -4.74 -13.70 9.40
C ALA A 219 -5.05 -13.03 10.74
N LYS A 220 -4.52 -11.80 10.97
CA LYS A 220 -4.81 -10.99 12.16
C LYS A 220 -6.31 -10.74 12.35
N ARG A 221 -7.04 -10.47 11.26
CA ARG A 221 -8.50 -10.28 11.30
C ARG A 221 -9.23 -11.56 11.69
N THR A 222 -8.83 -12.70 11.11
CA THR A 222 -9.44 -14.00 11.43
C THR A 222 -9.17 -14.46 12.87
N SER A 223 -7.95 -14.26 13.39
CA SER A 223 -7.61 -14.62 14.76
C SER A 223 -8.32 -13.75 15.79
N ALA A 224 -8.67 -12.51 15.44
CA ALA A 224 -9.41 -11.61 16.31
C ALA A 224 -10.94 -11.87 16.32
N GLY A 225 -11.41 -12.98 15.72
CA GLY A 225 -12.84 -13.32 15.68
C GLY A 225 -13.69 -12.42 14.80
N ARG A 226 -13.10 -11.45 14.09
CA ARG A 226 -13.78 -10.70 13.02
C ARG A 226 -13.78 -11.59 11.77
N GLY A 227 -14.91 -12.25 11.53
CA GLY A 227 -15.11 -13.10 10.36
C GLY A 227 -14.62 -12.43 9.06
N VAL A 228 -14.04 -13.24 8.17
CA VAL A 228 -13.56 -12.80 6.85
C VAL A 228 -14.73 -12.21 6.08
N LYS A 229 -14.84 -10.89 6.00
CA LYS A 229 -15.59 -10.27 4.91
C LYS A 229 -14.87 -10.66 3.63
N GLY A 230 -15.48 -11.54 2.84
CA GLY A 230 -14.92 -12.07 1.60
C GLY A 230 -14.48 -10.93 0.70
N GLN A 231 -13.19 -10.63 0.71
CA GLN A 231 -12.59 -9.68 -0.20
C GLN A 231 -12.36 -10.43 -1.51
N GLN A 232 -13.18 -10.12 -2.51
CA GLN A 232 -12.97 -10.56 -3.88
C GLN A 232 -11.59 -10.08 -4.34
N GLY A 233 -10.77 -11.01 -4.83
CA GLY A 233 -9.69 -10.74 -5.78
C GLY A 233 -8.29 -10.61 -5.19
N SER A 234 -7.61 -11.75 -4.99
CA SER A 234 -6.15 -11.92 -5.19
C SER A 234 -5.85 -13.42 -5.16
N THR A 235 -5.40 -13.96 -6.29
CA THR A 235 -5.02 -15.37 -6.47
C THR A 235 -3.71 -15.70 -5.74
N PRO A 236 -3.53 -16.93 -5.24
CA PRO A 236 -2.26 -17.36 -4.64
C PRO A 236 -1.21 -17.62 -5.74
N VAL A 237 0.00 -17.09 -5.56
CA VAL A 237 1.17 -17.36 -6.41
C VAL A 237 1.72 -18.74 -6.05
N VAL A 238 1.56 -19.69 -6.96
CA VAL A 238 2.26 -20.98 -6.96
C VAL A 238 3.64 -20.76 -7.61
N ALA A 239 4.70 -21.16 -6.91
CA ALA A 239 6.08 -21.07 -7.36
C ALA A 239 6.30 -21.88 -8.66
N ALA A 240 6.99 -21.28 -9.63
CA ALA A 240 7.35 -21.91 -10.88
C ALA A 240 8.54 -22.88 -10.69
N GLY A 241 8.24 -24.19 -10.75
CA GLY A 241 9.14 -25.21 -11.27
C GLY A 241 8.92 -25.42 -12.77
N PRO A 242 9.78 -26.19 -13.47
CA PRO A 242 9.91 -26.14 -14.92
C PRO A 242 8.69 -26.70 -15.67
N GLN A 243 8.47 -26.16 -16.88
CA GLN A 243 7.36 -26.46 -17.80
C GLN A 243 6.93 -27.93 -17.79
N GLN A 244 5.74 -28.20 -17.26
CA GLN A 244 4.95 -29.37 -17.62
C GLN A 244 3.57 -28.91 -18.06
N GLY A 245 3.12 -29.44 -19.20
CA GLY A 245 1.83 -29.14 -19.80
C GLY A 245 0.69 -29.26 -18.79
N TRP A 246 -0.07 -28.18 -18.65
CA TRP A 246 -1.18 -28.07 -17.72
C TRP A 246 -2.29 -29.04 -18.11
N LYS A 247 -2.52 -30.08 -17.29
CA LYS A 247 -3.75 -30.89 -17.31
C LYS A 247 -4.62 -30.44 -16.13
N PRO A 248 -5.87 -29.99 -16.35
CA PRO A 248 -6.73 -29.58 -15.25
C PRO A 248 -7.08 -30.79 -14.37
N GLY A 249 -6.90 -30.64 -13.06
CA GLY A 249 -7.37 -31.61 -12.06
C GLY A 249 -8.88 -31.51 -11.86
N ASN A 250 -9.53 -32.67 -11.74
CA ASN A 250 -11.00 -32.88 -11.83
C ASN A 250 -11.88 -32.27 -10.72
N ASN A 251 -11.37 -31.44 -9.80
CA ASN A 251 -12.15 -30.95 -8.64
C ASN A 251 -12.11 -29.43 -8.47
N PHE A 252 -12.25 -28.68 -9.57
CA PHE A 252 -12.47 -27.24 -9.52
C PHE A 252 -13.97 -26.95 -9.68
N ASN A 253 -14.62 -26.51 -8.60
CA ASN A 253 -16.06 -26.23 -8.55
C ASN A 253 -16.47 -25.27 -9.67
N ASP A 254 -17.55 -25.57 -10.39
CA ASP A 254 -18.03 -24.82 -11.56
C ASP A 254 -18.29 -23.34 -11.25
N ALA A 255 -18.67 -23.02 -10.01
CA ALA A 255 -18.82 -21.64 -9.54
C ALA A 255 -17.51 -20.83 -9.60
N ASN A 256 -16.37 -21.46 -9.28
CA ASN A 256 -15.06 -20.81 -9.36
C ASN A 256 -14.62 -20.63 -10.82
N LYS A 257 -14.93 -21.60 -11.70
CA LYS A 257 -14.65 -21.49 -13.15
C LYS A 257 -15.44 -20.33 -13.77
N GLN A 258 -16.73 -20.21 -13.46
CA GLN A 258 -17.56 -19.12 -13.95
C GLN A 258 -17.07 -17.76 -13.46
N LYS A 259 -16.72 -17.63 -12.18
CA LYS A 259 -16.16 -16.39 -11.63
C LYS A 259 -14.87 -15.97 -12.33
N MET A 260 -13.96 -16.92 -12.56
CA MET A 260 -12.70 -16.68 -13.27
C MET A 260 -12.94 -16.24 -14.72
N ILE A 261 -13.91 -16.85 -15.41
CA ILE A 261 -14.29 -16.45 -16.77
C ILE A 261 -14.84 -15.02 -16.79
N GLN A 262 -15.69 -14.66 -15.83
CA GLN A 262 -16.25 -13.30 -15.70
C GLN A 262 -15.18 -12.24 -15.43
N GLU A 263 -14.23 -12.52 -14.53
CA GLU A 263 -13.08 -11.63 -14.27
C GLU A 263 -12.22 -11.45 -15.53
N LYS A 264 -11.97 -12.53 -16.28
CA LYS A 264 -11.22 -12.46 -17.53
C LYS A 264 -11.95 -11.69 -18.63
N VAL A 265 -13.27 -11.86 -18.75
CA VAL A 265 -14.12 -11.09 -19.69
C VAL A 265 -14.08 -9.59 -19.36
N ALA A 266 -14.21 -9.22 -18.07
CA ALA A 266 -14.17 -7.83 -17.64
C ALA A 266 -12.81 -7.18 -17.96
N CYS A 267 -11.70 -7.89 -17.71
CA CYS A 267 -10.35 -7.43 -18.03
C CYS A 267 -10.18 -7.18 -19.53
N LEU A 268 -10.57 -8.14 -20.38
CA LEU A 268 -10.45 -8.01 -21.83
C LEU A 268 -11.32 -6.86 -22.39
N ARG A 269 -12.55 -6.68 -21.87
CA ARG A 269 -13.41 -5.55 -22.27
C ARG A 269 -12.79 -4.20 -21.90
N SER A 270 -12.19 -4.06 -20.71
CA SER A 270 -11.48 -2.84 -20.33
C SER A 270 -10.31 -2.53 -21.27
N HIS A 271 -9.54 -3.56 -21.66
CA HIS A 271 -8.44 -3.40 -22.61
C HIS A 271 -8.93 -3.00 -24.00
N LEU A 272 -10.01 -3.62 -24.51
CA LEU A 272 -10.61 -3.22 -25.79
C LEU A 272 -11.13 -1.79 -25.76
N GLN A 273 -11.67 -1.33 -24.64
CA GLN A 273 -12.09 0.07 -24.49
C GLN A 273 -10.89 1.03 -24.59
N GLN A 274 -9.75 0.69 -24.00
CA GLN A 274 -8.53 1.49 -24.15
C GLN A 274 -7.99 1.49 -25.59
N MET A 275 -8.07 0.35 -26.29
CA MET A 275 -7.69 0.24 -27.71
C MET A 275 -8.63 1.08 -28.60
N GLN A 276 -9.93 1.04 -28.33
CA GLN A 276 -10.93 1.84 -29.03
C GLN A 276 -10.70 3.34 -28.82
N ASN A 277 -10.35 3.76 -27.60
CA ASN A 277 -9.95 5.16 -27.31
C ASN A 277 -8.67 5.57 -28.04
N SER A 278 -7.84 4.60 -28.46
CA SER A 278 -6.64 4.83 -29.28
C SER A 278 -6.92 4.79 -30.78
N GLY A 279 -8.19 4.70 -31.21
CA GLY A 279 -8.60 4.64 -32.61
C GLY A 279 -8.50 3.26 -33.26
N VAL A 280 -8.27 2.19 -32.49
CA VAL A 280 -8.21 0.82 -33.02
C VAL A 280 -9.61 0.21 -33.10
N SER A 281 -9.97 -0.34 -34.26
CA SER A 281 -11.24 -1.06 -34.43
C SER A 281 -11.26 -2.35 -33.61
N CYS A 282 -12.22 -2.48 -32.70
CA CYS A 282 -12.30 -3.58 -31.72
C CYS A 282 -13.57 -4.45 -31.88
N GLY A 283 -14.39 -4.21 -32.90
CA GLY A 283 -15.73 -4.81 -33.04
C GLY A 283 -15.71 -6.34 -33.08
N GLU A 284 -14.74 -6.93 -33.78
CA GLU A 284 -14.61 -8.39 -33.89
C GLU A 284 -14.29 -9.04 -32.54
N PHE A 285 -13.42 -8.41 -31.74
CA PHE A 285 -13.06 -8.92 -30.42
C PHE A 285 -14.22 -8.89 -29.42
N TYR A 286 -15.05 -7.84 -29.44
CA TYR A 286 -16.26 -7.79 -28.60
C TYR A 286 -17.25 -8.92 -28.93
N SER A 287 -17.43 -9.22 -30.23
CA SER A 287 -18.27 -10.32 -30.68
C SER A 287 -17.74 -11.68 -30.21
N ARG A 288 -16.43 -11.90 -30.36
CA ARG A 288 -15.77 -13.15 -29.94
C ARG A 288 -15.78 -13.34 -28.42
N ILE A 289 -15.56 -12.29 -27.63
CA ILE A 289 -15.67 -12.34 -26.16
C ILE A 289 -17.10 -12.69 -25.75
N SER A 290 -18.10 -12.07 -26.38
CA SER A 290 -19.51 -12.34 -26.07
C SER A 290 -19.93 -13.76 -26.43
N SER A 291 -19.38 -14.31 -27.52
CA SER A 291 -19.56 -15.72 -27.89
C SER A 291 -18.95 -16.68 -26.85
N ALA A 292 -17.72 -16.40 -26.42
CA ALA A 292 -17.05 -17.18 -25.38
C ALA A 292 -17.79 -17.11 -24.02
N GLU A 293 -18.35 -15.95 -23.67
CA GLU A 293 -19.16 -15.77 -22.46
C GLU A 293 -20.43 -16.63 -22.49
N ARG A 294 -21.11 -16.73 -23.63
CA ARG A 294 -22.28 -17.61 -23.79
C ARG A 294 -21.91 -19.10 -23.70
N GLN A 295 -20.72 -19.48 -24.16
CA GLN A 295 -20.22 -20.85 -24.06
C GLN A 295 -19.85 -21.25 -22.63
N CYS A 296 -19.70 -20.30 -21.70
CA CYS A 296 -19.34 -20.56 -20.30
C CYS A 296 -20.30 -21.54 -19.60
N SER A 297 -21.60 -21.45 -19.91
CA SER A 297 -22.62 -22.31 -19.28
C SER A 297 -22.63 -23.75 -19.80
N SER A 298 -22.10 -24.01 -21.00
CA SER A 298 -22.10 -25.34 -21.63
C SER A 298 -20.73 -26.00 -21.64
N SER A 299 -19.66 -25.23 -21.81
CA SER A 299 -18.28 -25.72 -21.81
C SER A 299 -17.33 -24.62 -21.32
N PRO A 300 -17.08 -24.54 -19.99
CA PRO A 300 -16.21 -23.52 -19.42
C PRO A 300 -14.76 -23.64 -19.92
N GLU A 301 -14.31 -24.86 -20.25
CA GLU A 301 -12.95 -25.09 -20.77
C GLU A 301 -12.78 -24.52 -22.19
N ALA A 302 -13.77 -24.71 -23.06
CA ALA A 302 -13.77 -24.11 -24.39
C ALA A 302 -13.84 -22.57 -24.33
N ALA A 303 -14.61 -22.03 -23.38
CA ALA A 303 -14.67 -20.59 -23.13
C ALA A 303 -13.31 -20.03 -22.70
N ILE A 304 -12.62 -20.67 -21.74
CA ILE A 304 -11.28 -20.27 -21.28
C ILE A 304 -10.25 -20.32 -22.40
N ALA A 305 -10.27 -21.39 -23.21
CA ALA A 305 -9.36 -21.53 -24.35
C ALA A 305 -9.58 -20.40 -25.38
N SER A 306 -10.84 -20.10 -25.67
CA SER A 306 -11.22 -19.02 -26.59
C SER A 306 -10.77 -17.64 -26.10
N LEU A 307 -11.01 -17.33 -24.82
CA LEU A 307 -10.59 -16.06 -24.21
C LEU A 307 -9.06 -15.91 -24.16
N THR A 308 -8.34 -17.00 -23.95
CA THR A 308 -6.85 -16.98 -23.94
C THR A 308 -6.28 -16.76 -25.34
N ARG A 309 -6.92 -17.33 -26.37
CA ARG A 309 -6.56 -17.05 -27.76
C ARG A 309 -6.82 -15.58 -28.13
N ILE A 310 -7.97 -15.04 -27.73
CA ILE A 310 -8.30 -13.61 -27.93
C ILE A 310 -7.25 -12.72 -27.25
N GLU A 311 -6.88 -13.02 -26.01
CA GLU A 311 -5.84 -12.29 -25.28
C GLU A 311 -4.50 -12.30 -26.01
N SER A 312 -4.07 -13.46 -26.53
CA SER A 312 -2.82 -13.58 -27.27
C SER A 312 -2.80 -12.76 -28.57
N GLU A 313 -3.92 -12.72 -29.30
CA GLU A 313 -4.07 -11.91 -30.50
C GLU A 313 -4.05 -10.40 -30.17
N MET A 314 -4.76 -9.98 -29.12
CA MET A 314 -4.73 -8.58 -28.65
C MET A 314 -3.31 -8.14 -28.24
N ARG A 315 -2.56 -9.00 -27.55
CA ARG A 315 -1.14 -8.73 -27.21
C ARG A 315 -0.28 -8.56 -28.44
N SER A 316 -0.49 -9.38 -29.48
CA SER A 316 0.28 -9.29 -30.72
C SER A 316 0.04 -7.99 -31.50
N MET A 317 -1.16 -7.41 -31.40
CA MET A 317 -1.51 -6.16 -32.08
C MET A 317 -0.98 -4.90 -31.37
N CYS A 318 -0.74 -4.96 -30.04
CA CYS A 318 -0.32 -3.79 -29.25
C CYS A 318 0.75 -4.16 -28.21
N PRO A 319 1.96 -4.57 -28.61
CA PRO A 319 2.99 -5.04 -27.68
C PRO A 319 3.50 -3.96 -26.71
N SER A 320 3.30 -2.68 -27.02
CA SER A 320 3.78 -1.55 -26.21
C SER A 320 2.85 -1.16 -25.04
N LYS A 321 1.67 -1.78 -24.90
CA LYS A 321 0.63 -1.37 -23.92
C LYS A 321 0.16 -2.51 -22.99
N TRP A 322 0.76 -3.69 -23.09
CA TRP A 322 0.46 -4.85 -22.24
C TRP A 322 1.49 -5.05 -21.13
#